data_AF-A0A7R9XU04-F1
#
_entry.id   AF-A0A7R9XU04-F1
#
_cell.length_a   1.000
_cell.length_b   1.000
_cell.length_c   1.000
_cell.angle_alpha   90.00
_cell.angle_beta   90.00
_cell.angle_gamma   90.00
#
_symmetry.space_group_name_H-M   'P 1'
#
loop_
_entity.id
_entity.type
_entity.pdbx_description
1 polymer ?
#
loop_
_entity_poly.entity_id
_entity_poly.type
_entity_poly.pdbx_seq_one_letter_code
_entity_poly.pdbx_strand_id
1 'polypeptide(L)'
;LAFSRDGKFLAIASAVPDLELRVIDPRTGDEIVTTSLPYDASALAFNPFNAYELIATHADAAGAASGDVPGVSVTIVDKVFETYLIRRVAIRSEDVGVNPTSLTGAAWSPSGNAYVGTSLGGVLIVDAKTGEVTSRSASAVDGGAGPTRAFAFTKEHVFVGGGGDGVLRVYPHFDDATASTRVKPTRTVPLPGGDGEDVVSVELSPLFDQAVVSTTECGLYLANITGAITSEETETAAAA
;
A
#
# COMPACT_ATOMS: atom_id res chain seq x y z
N LEU A 1 9.82 9.11 6.65
CA LEU A 1 9.04 10.04 7.51
C LEU A 1 7.66 10.27 6.89
N ALA A 2 6.68 10.72 7.68
CA ALA A 2 5.34 11.07 7.17
C ALA A 2 4.67 12.11 8.08
N PHE A 3 3.90 13.04 7.50
CA PHE A 3 3.04 13.95 8.25
C PHE A 3 1.62 13.39 8.36
N SER A 4 0.96 13.61 9.50
CA SER A 4 -0.49 13.46 9.56
C SER A 4 -1.16 14.54 8.71
N ARG A 5 -2.35 14.24 8.17
CA ARG A 5 -3.09 15.18 7.32
C ARG A 5 -3.38 16.52 7.99
N ASP A 6 -3.61 16.51 9.31
CA ASP A 6 -3.88 17.72 10.09
C ASP A 6 -2.60 18.45 10.55
N GLY A 7 -1.42 17.91 10.23
CA GLY A 7 -0.12 18.47 10.55
C GLY A 7 0.24 18.46 12.04
N LYS A 8 -0.53 17.73 12.87
CA LYS A 8 -0.25 17.61 14.32
C LYS A 8 0.83 16.60 14.64
N PHE A 9 1.04 15.61 13.77
CA PHE A 9 2.01 14.56 14.00
C PHE A 9 2.99 14.45 12.84
N LEU A 10 4.24 14.19 13.19
CA LEU A 10 5.30 13.78 12.28
C LEU A 10 5.82 12.43 12.75
N ALA A 11 5.70 11.40 11.91
CA ALA A 11 6.25 10.08 12.14
C ALA A 11 7.64 10.00 11.50
N ILE A 12 8.61 9.53 12.26
CA ILE A 12 10.00 9.34 11.85
C ILE A 12 10.40 7.92 12.23
N ALA A 13 10.88 7.16 11.27
CA ALA A 13 11.51 5.88 11.52
C ALA A 13 13.02 6.03 11.35
N SER A 14 13.78 5.57 12.32
CA SER A 14 15.22 5.40 12.21
C SER A 14 15.57 3.99 11.73
N ALA A 15 16.73 3.89 11.09
CA ALA A 15 17.27 2.64 10.57
C ALA A 15 18.32 2.06 11.54
N VAL A 16 18.85 0.88 11.22
CA VAL A 16 19.96 0.24 11.95
C VAL A 16 21.07 1.27 12.31
N PRO A 17 21.54 1.29 13.57
CA PRO A 17 21.25 0.33 14.66
C PRO A 17 19.99 0.63 15.48
N ASP A 18 19.44 1.84 15.40
CA ASP A 18 18.35 2.30 16.26
C ASP A 18 17.02 2.12 15.53
N LEU A 19 16.49 0.89 15.51
CA LEU A 19 15.21 0.56 14.88
C LEU A 19 14.03 1.11 15.69
N GLU A 20 13.77 2.41 15.58
CA GLU A 20 12.72 3.10 16.32
C GLU A 20 11.76 3.81 15.38
N LEU A 21 10.50 3.84 15.79
CA LEU A 21 9.47 4.70 15.25
C LEU A 21 9.11 5.72 16.32
N ARG A 22 9.26 7.00 15.97
CA ARG A 22 8.89 8.14 16.81
C ARG A 22 7.75 8.90 16.16
N VAL A 23 6.77 9.31 16.95
CA VAL A 23 5.76 10.29 16.57
C VAL A 23 5.99 11.52 17.41
N ILE A 24 6.11 12.67 16.76
CA ILE A 24 6.40 13.95 17.42
C ILE A 24 5.37 15.01 17.04
N ASP A 25 5.17 16.01 17.90
CA ASP A 25 4.52 17.26 17.52
C ASP A 25 5.55 18.11 16.75
N PRO A 26 5.36 18.35 15.45
CA PRO A 26 6.35 19.06 14.65
C PRO A 26 6.45 20.56 14.98
N ARG A 27 5.48 21.12 15.71
CA ARG A 27 5.48 22.54 16.11
C ARG A 27 6.29 22.79 17.37
N THR A 28 6.22 21.88 18.33
CA THR A 28 6.93 22.01 19.62
C THR A 28 8.22 21.20 19.66
N GLY A 29 8.30 20.13 18.86
CA GLY A 29 9.38 19.14 18.91
C GLY A 29 9.16 18.08 19.99
N ASP A 30 8.02 18.10 20.69
CA ASP A 30 7.74 17.15 21.75
C ASP A 30 7.54 15.74 21.19
N GLU A 31 8.18 14.78 21.83
CA GLU A 31 7.99 13.37 21.52
C GLU A 31 6.65 12.90 22.10
N ILE A 32 5.74 12.51 21.21
CA ILE A 32 4.43 12.00 21.59
C ILE A 32 4.55 10.53 21.96
N VAL A 33 5.30 9.76 21.15
CA VAL A 33 5.43 8.32 21.33
C VAL A 33 6.68 7.78 20.66
N THR A 34 7.32 6.78 21.29
CA THR A 34 8.44 6.01 20.71
C THR A 34 8.22 4.52 20.91
N THR A 35 8.52 3.74 19.88
CA THR A 35 8.46 2.28 19.91
C THR A 35 9.54 1.67 19.04
N SER A 36 9.98 0.46 19.38
CA SER A 36 10.88 -0.29 18.52
C SER A 36 10.15 -0.78 17.27
N LEU A 37 10.80 -0.67 16.13
CA LEU A 37 10.42 -1.32 14.88
C LEU A 37 11.05 -2.71 14.81
N PRO A 38 10.38 -3.68 14.19
CA PRO A 38 10.96 -5.00 13.98
C PRO A 38 12.11 -4.99 12.96
N TYR A 39 12.13 -3.98 12.06
CA TYR A 39 13.11 -3.85 10.98
C TYR A 39 13.11 -2.44 10.38
N ASP A 40 14.10 -2.14 9.53
CA ASP A 40 14.22 -0.87 8.82
C ASP A 40 12.92 -0.55 8.08
N ALA A 41 12.30 0.59 8.40
CA ALA A 41 11.14 1.07 7.65
C ALA A 41 11.58 1.73 6.35
N SER A 42 11.04 1.27 5.23
CA SER A 42 11.24 1.87 3.90
C SER A 42 10.22 2.98 3.62
N ALA A 43 9.01 2.87 4.18
CA ALA A 43 7.96 3.88 4.02
C ALA A 43 7.09 3.98 5.27
N LEU A 44 6.51 5.17 5.47
CA LEU A 44 5.53 5.47 6.52
C LEU A 44 4.34 6.19 5.90
N ALA A 45 3.13 5.90 6.36
CA ALA A 45 1.93 6.61 5.94
C ALA A 45 0.89 6.69 7.06
N PHE A 46 0.51 7.90 7.45
CA PHE A 46 -0.65 8.11 8.33
C PHE A 46 -1.94 7.84 7.56
N ASN A 47 -2.96 7.32 8.26
CA ASN A 47 -4.29 7.26 7.70
C ASN A 47 -4.78 8.70 7.47
N PRO A 48 -5.16 9.07 6.23
CA PRO A 48 -5.57 10.42 5.90
C PRO A 48 -6.87 10.86 6.59
N PHE A 49 -7.64 9.94 7.18
CA PHE A 49 -8.87 10.24 7.91
C PHE A 49 -8.73 10.01 9.42
N ASN A 50 -7.66 9.35 9.86
CA ASN A 50 -7.38 9.12 11.27
C ASN A 50 -5.87 9.31 11.57
N ALA A 51 -5.50 10.47 12.11
CA ALA A 51 -4.11 10.81 12.42
C ALA A 51 -3.45 9.89 13.48
N TYR A 52 -4.23 9.01 14.10
CA TYR A 52 -3.79 8.04 15.11
C TYR A 52 -3.46 6.66 14.54
N GLU A 53 -3.65 6.45 13.23
CA GLU A 53 -3.30 5.20 12.57
C GLU A 53 -2.15 5.44 11.59
N LEU A 54 -1.14 4.58 11.64
CA LEU A 54 0.09 4.69 10.88
C LEU A 54 0.47 3.32 10.33
N ILE A 55 0.81 3.26 9.05
CA ILE A 55 1.40 2.06 8.44
C ILE A 55 2.90 2.30 8.27
N ALA A 56 3.67 1.25 8.54
CA ALA A 56 5.08 1.16 8.17
C ALA A 56 5.27 -0.01 7.21
N THR A 57 5.88 0.26 6.06
CA THR A 57 6.45 -0.79 5.19
C THR A 57 7.90 -0.96 5.58
N HIS A 58 8.34 -2.21 5.69
CA HIS A 58 9.71 -2.56 6.04
C HIS A 58 10.49 -2.93 4.78
N ALA A 59 11.79 -2.65 4.79
CA ALA A 59 12.67 -3.12 3.73
C ALA A 59 12.60 -4.65 3.65
N ASP A 60 12.64 -5.18 2.43
CA ASP A 60 12.50 -6.60 2.15
C ASP A 60 13.51 -7.38 3.01
N ALA A 61 13.00 -8.18 3.93
CA ALA A 61 13.78 -8.94 4.89
C ALA A 61 14.44 -10.16 4.22
N ALA A 62 14.76 -10.08 2.93
CA ALA A 62 15.37 -11.12 2.10
C ALA A 62 16.76 -11.59 2.60
N GLY A 63 17.24 -11.06 3.73
CA GLY A 63 18.39 -11.57 4.49
C GLY A 63 18.21 -11.57 6.01
N ALA A 64 17.01 -11.32 6.56
CA ALA A 64 16.78 -11.41 8.00
C ALA A 64 16.72 -12.88 8.40
N ALA A 65 17.58 -13.28 9.34
CA ALA A 65 17.68 -14.66 9.82
C ALA A 65 16.43 -15.17 10.56
N SER A 66 15.39 -14.35 10.74
CA SER A 66 14.14 -14.69 11.40
C SER A 66 12.95 -14.44 10.47
N GLY A 67 12.22 -15.49 10.11
CA GLY A 67 10.95 -15.42 9.38
C GLY A 67 9.80 -14.75 10.12
N ASP A 68 10.09 -13.99 11.19
CA ASP A 68 9.13 -13.34 12.08
C ASP A 68 8.94 -11.84 11.77
N VAL A 69 9.65 -11.29 10.77
CA VAL A 69 9.56 -9.87 10.42
C VAL A 69 8.53 -9.68 9.31
N PRO A 70 7.36 -9.07 9.59
CA PRO A 70 6.38 -8.79 8.55
C PRO A 70 6.89 -7.67 7.64
N GLY A 71 6.70 -7.81 6.33
CA GLY A 71 7.08 -6.79 5.35
C GLY A 71 6.27 -5.50 5.49
N VAL A 72 5.11 -5.55 6.15
CA VAL A 72 4.28 -4.39 6.50
C VAL A 72 3.76 -4.55 7.93
N SER A 73 3.82 -3.48 8.72
CA SER A 73 3.19 -3.42 10.04
C SER A 73 2.25 -2.22 10.14
N VAL A 74 1.14 -2.41 10.86
CA VAL A 74 0.21 -1.32 11.19
C VAL A 74 0.44 -0.95 12.65
N THR A 75 0.63 0.33 12.92
CA THR A 75 0.80 0.91 14.25
C THR A 75 -0.37 1.84 14.53
N ILE A 76 -1.04 1.61 15.65
CA ILE A 76 -2.14 2.44 16.14
C ILE A 76 -1.64 3.18 17.38
N VAL A 77 -1.79 4.50 17.35
CA VAL A 77 -1.45 5.44 18.42
C VAL A 77 -2.75 5.90 19.06
N ASP A 78 -3.29 5.12 19.98
CA ASP A 78 -4.53 5.46 20.67
C ASP A 78 -4.28 6.59 21.69
N LYS A 79 -5.08 7.66 21.65
CA LYS A 79 -5.09 8.66 22.73
C LYS A 79 -6.18 8.32 23.74
N VAL A 80 -5.79 7.99 24.96
CA VAL A 80 -6.71 7.75 26.09
C VAL A 80 -6.49 8.85 27.13
N PHE A 81 -7.44 9.77 27.21
CA PHE A 81 -7.31 11.04 27.95
C PHE A 81 -6.10 11.86 27.48
N GLU A 82 -5.06 11.96 28.32
CA GLU A 82 -3.81 12.67 28.03
C GLU A 82 -2.61 11.74 27.81
N THR A 83 -2.85 10.44 27.72
CA THR A 83 -1.81 9.43 27.49
C THR A 83 -1.96 8.82 26.11
N TYR A 84 -0.85 8.70 25.39
CA TYR A 84 -0.78 7.96 24.13
C TYR A 84 -0.37 6.51 24.41
N LEU A 85 -1.12 5.58 23.83
CA LEU A 85 -0.86 4.15 23.88
C LEU A 85 -0.52 3.68 22.47
N ILE A 86 0.46 2.77 22.37
CA ILE A 86 0.82 2.16 21.10
C ILE A 86 0.34 0.72 21.08
N ARG A 87 -0.33 0.36 19.98
CA ARG A 87 -0.60 -1.03 19.63
C ARG A 87 -0.06 -1.28 18.22
N ARG A 88 0.74 -2.34 18.07
CA ARG A 88 1.08 -2.87 16.75
C ARG A 88 0.06 -3.95 16.38
N VAL A 89 -0.50 -3.85 15.18
CA VAL A 89 -1.44 -4.81 14.62
C VAL A 89 -0.70 -5.61 13.55
N ALA A 90 -0.62 -6.92 13.77
CA ALA A 90 -0.04 -7.85 12.81
C ALA A 90 -1.06 -8.14 11.69
N ILE A 91 -0.62 -8.08 10.44
CA ILE A 91 -1.44 -8.43 9.29
C ILE A 91 -1.50 -9.95 9.19
N ARG A 92 -2.70 -10.52 9.22
CA ARG A 92 -2.93 -11.97 9.16
C ARG A 92 -2.95 -12.48 7.73
N SER A 93 -1.90 -12.20 6.97
CA SER A 93 -1.80 -12.60 5.55
C SER A 93 -1.70 -14.11 5.37
N GLU A 94 -1.21 -14.81 6.39
CA GLU A 94 -1.12 -16.27 6.43
C GLU A 94 -2.50 -16.96 6.43
N ASP A 95 -3.54 -16.33 6.99
CA ASP A 95 -4.93 -16.82 6.97
C ASP A 95 -5.45 -16.95 5.52
N VAL A 96 -4.86 -16.19 4.59
CA VAL A 96 -5.15 -16.26 3.16
C VAL A 96 -4.02 -16.90 2.35
N GLY A 97 -3.03 -17.51 2.99
CA GLY A 97 -1.94 -18.23 2.32
C GLY A 97 -0.86 -17.32 1.70
N VAL A 98 -0.71 -16.09 2.19
CA VAL A 98 0.36 -15.17 1.78
C VAL A 98 1.36 -15.02 2.92
N ASN A 99 2.65 -15.29 2.65
CA ASN A 99 3.70 -15.17 3.66
C ASN A 99 3.85 -13.71 4.13
N PRO A 100 3.83 -13.42 5.45
CA PRO A 100 4.02 -12.06 5.98
C PRO A 100 5.29 -11.36 5.53
N THR A 101 6.37 -12.10 5.23
CA THR A 101 7.63 -11.53 4.72
C THR A 101 7.54 -11.08 3.27
N SER A 102 6.52 -11.55 2.53
CA SER A 102 6.30 -11.25 1.11
C SER A 102 5.48 -9.97 0.88
N LEU A 103 5.18 -9.21 1.92
CA LEU A 103 4.49 -7.93 1.80
C LEU A 103 5.50 -6.84 1.40
N THR A 104 5.18 -6.03 0.39
CA THR A 104 6.19 -5.20 -0.31
C THR A 104 5.86 -3.71 -0.37
N GLY A 105 4.62 -3.32 -0.11
CA GLY A 105 4.18 -1.94 -0.12
C GLY A 105 2.85 -1.81 0.60
N ALA A 106 2.50 -0.61 1.03
CA ALA A 106 1.18 -0.37 1.61
C ALA A 106 0.72 1.08 1.46
N ALA A 107 -0.59 1.27 1.41
CA ALA A 107 -1.21 2.57 1.40
C ALA A 107 -2.61 2.53 2.01
N TRP A 108 -3.09 3.68 2.47
CA TRP A 108 -4.44 3.83 3.01
C TRP A 108 -5.44 4.16 1.92
N SER A 109 -6.58 3.46 1.89
CA SER A 109 -7.69 3.84 1.04
C SER A 109 -8.49 5.02 1.60
N PRO A 110 -9.29 5.69 0.76
CA PRO A 110 -10.32 6.63 1.20
C PRO A 110 -11.30 6.08 2.23
N SER A 111 -11.55 4.77 2.21
CA SER A 111 -12.43 4.06 3.16
C SER A 111 -11.76 3.73 4.51
N GLY A 112 -10.46 4.02 4.66
CA GLY A 112 -9.72 3.74 5.90
C GLY A 112 -9.20 2.31 6.04
N ASN A 113 -9.31 1.50 4.98
CA ASN A 113 -8.68 0.19 4.91
C ASN A 113 -7.21 0.32 4.47
N ALA A 114 -6.38 -0.63 4.89
CA ALA A 114 -5.00 -0.74 4.43
C ALA A 114 -4.94 -1.62 3.18
N TYR A 115 -4.38 -1.11 2.09
CA TYR A 115 -4.08 -1.86 0.88
C TYR A 115 -2.62 -2.24 0.94
N VAL A 116 -2.32 -3.53 0.78
CA VAL A 116 -0.99 -4.10 1.03
C VAL A 116 -0.56 -4.92 -0.17
N GLY A 117 0.60 -4.61 -0.73
CA GLY A 117 1.15 -5.28 -1.90
C GLY A 117 1.92 -6.53 -1.54
N THR A 118 1.95 -7.51 -2.45
CA THR A 118 2.70 -8.75 -2.30
C THR A 118 3.83 -8.85 -3.33
N SER A 119 4.88 -9.60 -3.02
CA SER A 119 6.03 -9.86 -3.91
C SER A 119 5.64 -10.58 -5.21
N LEU A 120 4.48 -11.24 -5.21
CA LEU A 120 3.91 -11.94 -6.36
C LEU A 120 3.02 -11.05 -7.25
N GLY A 121 2.81 -9.79 -6.87
CA GLY A 121 2.07 -8.82 -7.67
C GLY A 121 0.59 -8.76 -7.36
N GLY A 122 0.21 -9.22 -6.17
CA GLY A 122 -1.13 -9.04 -5.67
C GLY A 122 -1.27 -7.90 -4.68
N VAL A 123 -2.52 -7.70 -4.30
CA VAL A 123 -2.98 -6.77 -3.29
C VAL A 123 -3.85 -7.51 -2.28
N LEU A 124 -3.61 -7.26 -1.00
CA LEU A 124 -4.45 -7.60 0.12
C LEU A 124 -5.15 -6.32 0.62
N ILE A 125 -6.38 -6.46 1.07
CA ILE A 125 -7.13 -5.42 1.75
C ILE A 125 -7.29 -5.86 3.19
N VAL A 126 -6.86 -4.99 4.10
CA VAL A 126 -6.67 -5.31 5.50
C VAL A 126 -7.45 -4.33 6.36
N ASP A 127 -8.26 -4.85 7.27
CA ASP A 127 -8.79 -4.05 8.37
C ASP A 127 -7.62 -3.70 9.29
N ALA A 128 -7.25 -2.43 9.34
CA ALA A 128 -6.09 -1.97 10.08
C ALA A 128 -6.21 -2.12 11.61
N LYS A 129 -7.43 -2.25 12.14
CA LYS A 129 -7.68 -2.39 13.59
C LYS A 129 -7.49 -3.82 14.05
N THR A 130 -7.90 -4.78 13.24
CA THR A 130 -7.87 -6.22 13.58
C THR A 130 -6.69 -6.95 12.93
N GLY A 131 -6.16 -6.42 11.84
CA GLY A 131 -5.16 -7.06 10.98
C GLY A 131 -5.75 -8.13 10.06
N GLU A 132 -7.08 -8.28 10.04
CA GLU A 132 -7.77 -9.26 9.23
C GLU A 132 -7.72 -8.88 7.74
N VAL A 133 -7.40 -9.85 6.88
CA VAL A 133 -7.50 -9.67 5.43
C VAL A 133 -8.96 -9.81 5.03
N THR A 134 -9.59 -8.69 4.66
CA THR A 134 -11.00 -8.65 4.27
C THR A 134 -11.22 -8.95 2.80
N SER A 135 -10.20 -8.79 1.95
CA SER A 135 -10.25 -9.05 0.51
C SER A 135 -8.87 -9.18 -0.13
N ARG A 136 -8.81 -9.72 -1.36
CA ARG A 136 -7.56 -9.84 -2.12
C ARG A 136 -7.76 -9.89 -3.63
N SER A 137 -6.74 -9.45 -4.36
CA SER A 137 -6.64 -9.70 -5.81
C SER A 137 -6.30 -11.17 -6.12
N ALA A 138 -6.66 -11.66 -7.30
CA ALA A 138 -6.29 -13.01 -7.75
C ALA A 138 -4.76 -13.25 -7.75
N SER A 139 -3.99 -12.25 -8.20
CA SER A 139 -2.52 -12.32 -8.31
C SER A 139 -1.79 -12.40 -6.96
N ALA A 140 -2.49 -12.20 -5.83
CA ALA A 140 -1.89 -12.31 -4.51
C ALA A 140 -1.38 -13.72 -4.18
N VAL A 141 -1.93 -14.74 -4.83
CA VAL A 141 -1.54 -16.15 -4.66
C VAL A 141 -1.01 -16.75 -5.96
N ASP A 142 -1.64 -16.42 -7.09
CA ASP A 142 -1.33 -17.07 -8.37
C ASP A 142 -0.04 -16.51 -9.03
N GLY A 143 0.40 -15.31 -8.60
CA GLY A 143 1.61 -14.65 -9.07
C GLY A 143 1.59 -14.15 -10.52
N GLY A 144 2.75 -13.71 -11.01
CA GLY A 144 2.99 -13.40 -12.42
C GLY A 144 3.14 -11.91 -12.78
N ALA A 145 3.20 -11.01 -11.80
CA ALA A 145 3.18 -9.56 -12.03
C ALA A 145 4.22 -8.77 -11.20
N GLY A 146 5.25 -9.45 -10.69
CA GLY A 146 6.33 -8.89 -9.84
C GLY A 146 5.84 -8.15 -8.59
N PRO A 147 6.71 -7.56 -7.76
CA PRO A 147 6.31 -6.98 -6.47
C PRO A 147 5.38 -5.76 -6.62
N THR A 148 4.26 -5.76 -5.90
CA THR A 148 3.36 -4.59 -5.83
C THR A 148 3.85 -3.58 -4.80
N ARG A 149 4.30 -2.41 -5.26
CA ARG A 149 4.86 -1.37 -4.38
C ARG A 149 4.09 -0.06 -4.38
N ALA A 150 3.46 0.27 -5.50
CA ALA A 150 2.84 1.57 -5.69
C ALA A 150 1.31 1.47 -5.71
N PHE A 151 0.67 2.43 -5.04
CA PHE A 151 -0.78 2.55 -4.95
C PHE A 151 -1.18 3.99 -5.17
N ALA A 152 -2.25 4.20 -5.93
CA ALA A 152 -2.93 5.49 -6.00
C ALA A 152 -4.44 5.29 -6.02
N PHE A 153 -5.17 6.20 -5.37
CA PHE A 153 -6.60 6.04 -5.16
C PHE A 153 -7.39 7.16 -5.81
N THR A 154 -8.47 6.76 -6.46
CA THR A 154 -9.60 7.63 -6.74
C THR A 154 -10.72 7.29 -5.75
N LYS A 155 -11.90 7.88 -5.92
CA LYS A 155 -13.08 7.49 -5.12
C LYS A 155 -13.58 6.07 -5.44
N GLU A 156 -13.38 5.61 -6.68
CA GLU A 156 -14.02 4.38 -7.19
C GLU A 156 -13.01 3.27 -7.51
N HIS A 157 -11.75 3.65 -7.75
CA HIS A 157 -10.70 2.75 -8.23
C HIS A 157 -9.41 2.91 -7.44
N VAL A 158 -8.69 1.81 -7.33
CA VAL A 158 -7.27 1.79 -6.96
C VAL A 158 -6.43 1.45 -8.18
N PHE A 159 -5.38 2.25 -8.38
CA PHE A 159 -4.32 2.04 -9.35
C PHE A 159 -3.16 1.39 -8.62
N VAL A 160 -2.70 0.27 -9.15
CA VAL A 160 -1.72 -0.59 -8.53
C VAL A 160 -0.55 -0.74 -9.49
N GLY A 161 0.62 -0.28 -9.08
CA GLY A 161 1.89 -0.51 -9.76
C GLY A 161 2.54 -1.79 -9.24
N GLY A 162 2.65 -2.78 -10.12
CA GLY A 162 3.40 -4.02 -9.92
C GLY A 162 4.79 -3.98 -10.55
N GLY A 163 5.57 -5.02 -10.33
CA GLY A 163 6.93 -5.16 -10.84
C GLY A 163 7.05 -6.03 -12.09
N GLY A 164 8.11 -5.85 -12.87
CA GLY A 164 8.57 -6.84 -13.86
C GLY A 164 7.80 -6.92 -15.18
N ASP A 165 6.68 -6.22 -15.34
CA ASP A 165 5.95 -6.16 -16.61
C ASP A 165 5.60 -4.76 -17.10
N GLY A 166 5.94 -3.71 -16.33
CA GLY A 166 5.67 -2.33 -16.71
C GLY A 166 4.18 -2.02 -16.88
N VAL A 167 3.29 -2.75 -16.19
CA VAL A 167 1.84 -2.57 -16.30
C VAL A 167 1.23 -2.06 -14.99
N LEU A 168 0.53 -0.93 -15.09
CA LEU A 168 -0.37 -0.48 -14.04
C LEU A 168 -1.68 -1.27 -14.12
N ARG A 169 -2.14 -1.79 -13.00
CA ARG A 169 -3.39 -2.52 -12.88
C ARG A 169 -4.41 -1.65 -12.18
N VAL A 170 -5.61 -1.58 -12.72
CA VAL A 170 -6.72 -0.82 -12.15
C VAL A 170 -7.73 -1.81 -11.61
N TYR A 171 -8.08 -1.63 -10.34
CA TYR A 171 -9.11 -2.40 -9.67
C TYR A 171 -10.21 -1.46 -9.19
N PRO A 172 -11.48 -1.90 -9.15
CA PRO A 172 -12.49 -1.23 -8.35
C PRO A 172 -12.10 -1.31 -6.88
N HIS A 173 -12.63 -0.43 -6.04
CA HIS A 173 -12.53 -0.64 -4.59
C HIS A 173 -13.10 -2.00 -4.21
N PHE A 174 -12.37 -2.70 -3.34
CA PHE A 174 -12.69 -4.06 -2.92
C PHE A 174 -13.63 -4.06 -1.70
N ASP A 175 -14.25 -2.91 -1.40
CA ASP A 175 -14.95 -2.67 -0.13
C ASP A 175 -16.20 -3.57 0.04
N ASP A 176 -16.74 -4.11 -1.06
CA ASP A 176 -17.84 -5.11 -1.05
C ASP A 176 -17.38 -6.56 -1.26
N ALA A 177 -16.09 -6.79 -1.51
CA ALA A 177 -15.55 -8.12 -1.73
C ALA A 177 -15.27 -8.81 -0.38
N THR A 178 -15.50 -10.13 -0.30
CA THR A 178 -15.10 -10.94 0.87
C THR A 178 -13.68 -11.48 0.69
N ALA A 179 -13.03 -11.92 1.77
CA ALA A 179 -11.64 -12.41 1.76
C ALA A 179 -11.39 -13.58 0.77
N SER A 180 -12.45 -14.33 0.48
CA SER A 180 -12.47 -15.43 -0.49
C SER A 180 -12.58 -14.98 -1.95
N THR A 181 -13.03 -13.74 -2.19
CA THR A 181 -13.30 -13.20 -3.51
C THR A 181 -12.00 -12.78 -4.17
N ARG A 182 -11.64 -13.49 -5.25
CA ARG A 182 -10.51 -13.13 -6.11
C ARG A 182 -10.95 -12.05 -7.08
N VAL A 183 -10.57 -10.81 -6.82
CA VAL A 183 -10.87 -9.70 -7.74
C VAL A 183 -9.79 -9.61 -8.81
N LYS A 184 -10.21 -9.55 -10.06
CA LYS A 184 -9.34 -9.30 -11.22
C LYS A 184 -9.26 -7.81 -11.50
N PRO A 185 -8.16 -7.31 -12.10
CA PRO A 185 -8.13 -5.93 -12.56
C PRO A 185 -9.24 -5.73 -13.60
N THR A 186 -9.96 -4.63 -13.49
CA THR A 186 -10.93 -4.22 -14.52
C THR A 186 -10.21 -3.73 -15.76
N ARG A 187 -8.98 -3.24 -15.59
CA ARG A 187 -8.16 -2.69 -16.68
C ARG A 187 -6.67 -2.77 -16.37
N THR A 188 -5.88 -2.82 -17.42
CA THR A 188 -4.42 -2.64 -17.39
C THR A 188 -4.01 -1.42 -18.22
N VAL A 189 -2.95 -0.74 -17.80
CA VAL A 189 -2.35 0.40 -18.51
C VAL A 189 -0.85 0.11 -18.66
N PRO A 190 -0.39 -0.32 -19.84
CA PRO A 190 1.04 -0.52 -20.07
C PRO A 190 1.75 0.83 -20.06
N LEU A 191 2.94 0.87 -19.45
CA LEU A 191 3.79 2.05 -19.49
C LEU A 191 4.39 2.23 -20.89
N PRO A 192 4.57 3.48 -21.35
CA PRO A 192 5.23 3.77 -22.62
C PRO A 192 6.63 3.15 -22.65
N GLY A 193 6.93 2.30 -23.63
CA GLY A 193 8.25 1.67 -23.77
C GLY A 193 8.26 0.17 -23.47
N GLY A 194 7.32 -0.35 -22.66
CA GLY A 194 7.16 -1.79 -22.42
C GLY A 194 8.42 -2.49 -21.91
N ASP A 195 9.26 -1.74 -21.20
CA ASP A 195 10.59 -2.12 -20.69
C ASP A 195 10.55 -3.14 -19.54
N GLY A 196 9.35 -3.46 -19.02
CA GLY A 196 9.19 -4.44 -17.95
C GLY A 196 9.72 -3.93 -16.60
N GLU A 197 9.90 -2.62 -16.46
CA GLU A 197 10.47 -2.03 -15.26
C GLU A 197 9.49 -2.06 -14.08
N ASP A 198 10.06 -2.09 -12.86
CA ASP A 198 9.27 -2.09 -11.65
C ASP A 198 8.68 -0.70 -11.40
N VAL A 199 7.36 -0.65 -11.22
CA VAL A 199 6.69 0.59 -10.82
C VAL A 199 6.94 0.88 -9.35
N VAL A 200 7.62 2.00 -9.08
CA VAL A 200 8.02 2.41 -7.72
C VAL A 200 7.00 3.38 -7.11
N SER A 201 6.45 4.29 -7.91
CA SER A 201 5.42 5.22 -7.45
C SER A 201 4.42 5.54 -8.55
N VAL A 202 3.19 5.84 -8.14
CA VAL A 202 2.09 6.27 -9.00
C VAL A 202 1.42 7.43 -8.29
N GLU A 203 1.34 8.58 -8.93
CA GLU A 203 0.66 9.76 -8.40
C GLU A 203 -0.38 10.25 -9.40
N LEU A 204 -1.59 10.50 -8.94
CA LEU A 204 -2.70 10.92 -9.80
C LEU A 204 -2.73 12.44 -9.92
N SER A 205 -3.04 12.91 -11.12
CA SER A 205 -3.48 14.29 -11.33
C SER A 205 -4.73 14.60 -10.48
N PRO A 206 -4.95 15.86 -10.08
CA PRO A 206 -6.15 16.26 -9.34
C PRO A 206 -7.46 16.01 -10.07
N LEU A 207 -7.42 15.92 -11.40
CA LEU A 207 -8.58 15.63 -12.25
C LEU A 207 -8.77 14.13 -12.49
N PHE A 208 -7.87 13.29 -11.98
CA PHE A 208 -7.85 11.85 -12.18
C PHE A 208 -7.88 11.45 -13.66
N ASP A 209 -7.26 12.26 -14.52
CA ASP A 209 -7.18 12.04 -15.96
C ASP A 209 -5.81 11.59 -16.45
N GLN A 210 -4.78 11.89 -15.67
CA GLN A 210 -3.41 11.45 -15.85
C GLN A 210 -2.80 10.91 -14.55
N ALA A 211 -1.80 10.05 -14.69
CA ALA A 211 -0.94 9.60 -13.60
C ALA A 211 0.53 9.84 -13.98
N VAL A 212 1.32 10.32 -13.02
CA VAL A 212 2.78 10.33 -13.11
C VAL A 212 3.28 9.04 -12.47
N VAL A 213 4.11 8.30 -13.20
CA VAL A 213 4.62 6.99 -12.76
C VAL A 213 6.14 6.98 -12.83
N SER A 214 6.77 6.57 -11.73
CA SER A 214 8.23 6.39 -11.68
C SER A 214 8.61 4.93 -11.59
N THR A 215 9.75 4.57 -12.19
CA THR A 215 10.25 3.19 -12.21
C THR A 215 11.64 3.06 -11.58
N THR A 216 12.10 1.81 -11.39
CA THR A 216 13.41 1.51 -10.77
C THR A 216 14.60 1.97 -11.60
N GLU A 217 14.49 2.08 -12.93
CA GLU A 217 15.58 2.50 -13.80
C GLU A 217 15.53 4.00 -14.16
N CYS A 218 14.95 4.80 -13.26
CA CYS A 218 14.80 6.25 -13.41
C CYS A 218 13.87 6.67 -14.56
N GLY A 219 12.99 5.78 -15.03
CA GLY A 219 11.89 6.14 -15.91
C GLY A 219 10.87 7.02 -15.19
N LEU A 220 10.39 8.06 -15.90
CA LEU A 220 9.29 8.91 -15.46
C LEU A 220 8.29 9.04 -16.59
N TYR A 221 7.10 8.48 -16.38
CA TYR A 221 6.07 8.33 -17.39
C TYR A 221 4.83 9.15 -17.03
N LEU A 222 4.20 9.73 -18.04
CA LEU A 222 2.86 10.28 -17.93
C LEU A 222 1.88 9.31 -18.58
N ALA A 223 1.09 8.62 -17.76
CA ALA A 223 0.09 7.66 -18.19
C ALA A 223 -1.29 8.32 -18.27
N ASN A 224 -1.98 8.21 -19.41
CA ASN A 224 -3.38 8.62 -19.52
C ASN A 224 -4.29 7.61 -18.82
N ILE A 225 -5.08 8.08 -17.86
CA ILE A 225 -6.02 7.25 -17.10
C ILE A 225 -7.50 7.53 -17.46
N THR A 226 -7.82 8.65 -18.12
CA THR A 226 -9.20 9.06 -18.47
C THR A 226 -9.86 8.21 -19.55
N GLY A 227 -9.11 7.73 -20.54
CA GLY A 227 -9.68 7.12 -21.76
C GLY A 227 -10.49 5.82 -21.61
N ALA A 228 -10.72 5.33 -20.39
CA ALA A 228 -11.46 4.09 -20.13
C ALA A 228 -12.08 4.04 -18.71
N ILE A 229 -12.56 5.18 -18.19
CA ILE A 229 -13.35 5.27 -16.94
C ILE A 229 -14.78 5.72 -17.29
N THR A 230 -15.36 5.14 -18.35
CA THR A 230 -16.79 5.18 -18.61
C THR A 230 -17.34 3.78 -18.36
N SER A 231 -18.38 3.69 -17.56
CA SER A 231 -19.04 2.45 -17.12
C SER A 231 -19.81 1.70 -18.22
N GLU A 232 -19.37 1.76 -19.47
CA GLU A 232 -20.02 1.13 -20.62
C GLU A 232 -18.98 0.58 -21.59
N GLU A 233 -18.53 -0.66 -21.34
CA GLU A 233 -18.02 -1.56 -22.38
C GLU A 233 -18.14 -3.02 -21.89
N THR A 234 -19.35 -3.37 -21.42
CA THR A 234 -19.80 -4.76 -21.39
C THR A 234 -20.67 -4.94 -22.64
N GLU A 235 -20.39 -5.99 -23.43
CA GLU A 235 -20.93 -6.27 -24.78
C GLU A 235 -20.23 -5.54 -25.93
N THR A 236 -19.20 -6.16 -26.53
CA THR A 236 -19.27 -6.73 -27.89
C THR A 236 -17.89 -7.30 -28.26
N ALA A 237 -17.56 -8.50 -27.77
CA ALA A 237 -16.43 -9.29 -28.29
C ALA A 237 -16.76 -10.79 -28.30
N ALA A 238 -18.01 -11.11 -28.68
CA ALA A 238 -18.45 -12.46 -29.00
C ALA A 238 -19.34 -12.43 -30.25
N ALA A 239 -18.82 -11.86 -31.34
CA ALA A 239 -19.34 -12.04 -32.70
C ALA A 239 -18.38 -11.43 -33.73
N ALA A 240 -17.28 -12.12 -34.03
CA ALA A 240 -16.57 -12.05 -35.31
C ALA A 240 -15.73 -13.32 -35.48
#